data_AF-A4BV27-F1
#
_entry.id   AF-A4BV27-F1
#
_cell.length_a   1.000
_cell.length_b   1.000
_cell.length_c   1.000
_cell.angle_alpha   90.00
_cell.angle_beta   90.00
_cell.angle_gamma   90.00
#
_symmetry.space_group_name_H-M   'P 1'
#
loop_
_entity.id
_entity.type
_entity.pdbx_description
1 polymer ?
#
loop_
_entity_poly.entity_id
_entity_poly.type
_entity_poly.pdbx_seq_one_letter_code
_entity_poly.pdbx_strand_id
1 'polypeptide(L)'
;MSQEQDRRFIRNFIVVLAALALAGVLFAILANIVVDDFEQPGQRAQQIARLQAELQAERMQPVGQVNTTDESATAAGESDARSGEQVVKQVCSACHTAQFMNAPQIGNKAEWAPRAKEGLDTLTTHVLQGFGNMPPQSGSVSEAEVRAAIEYMVENKTGIDLN
;
A
#
# COMPACT_ATOMS: atom_id res chain seq x y z
N MET A 1 -57.52 40.97 8.96
CA MET A 1 -56.08 40.89 8.62
C MET A 1 -55.77 41.99 7.64
N SER A 2 -54.72 42.79 7.86
CA SER A 2 -54.34 43.87 6.93
C SER A 2 -53.55 43.28 5.75
N GLN A 3 -53.85 43.68 4.51
CA GLN A 3 -53.18 43.17 3.30
C GLN A 3 -51.64 43.31 3.34
N GLU A 4 -51.13 44.27 4.10
CA GLU A 4 -49.69 44.43 4.31
C GLU A 4 -49.06 43.33 5.17
N GLN A 5 -49.77 42.87 6.21
CA GLN A 5 -49.27 41.80 7.09
C GLN A 5 -49.20 40.48 6.34
N ASP A 6 -50.19 40.19 5.49
CA ASP A 6 -50.24 38.96 4.69
C ASP A 6 -49.11 38.93 3.66
N ARG A 7 -48.81 40.07 3.02
CA ARG A 7 -47.71 40.16 2.05
C ARG A 7 -46.33 39.99 2.70
N ARG A 8 -46.14 40.49 3.92
CA ARG A 8 -44.90 40.29 4.69
C ARG A 8 -44.75 38.82 5.13
N PHE A 9 -45.84 38.21 5.60
CA PHE A 9 -45.86 36.80 5.98
C PHE A 9 -45.52 35.90 4.79
N ILE A 10 -46.20 36.06 3.65
CA ILE A 10 -45.98 35.25 2.45
C ILE A 10 -44.56 35.44 1.90
N ARG A 11 -44.04 36.67 1.88
CA ARG A 11 -42.66 36.92 1.43
C ARG A 11 -41.63 36.20 2.31
N ASN A 12 -41.76 36.30 3.63
CA ASN A 12 -40.84 35.64 4.55
C ASN A 12 -40.96 34.11 4.44
N PHE A 13 -42.19 33.60 4.30
CA PHE A 13 -42.45 32.18 4.12
C PHE A 13 -41.81 31.63 2.83
N ILE A 14 -41.94 32.34 1.71
CA ILE A 14 -41.29 31.98 0.43
C ILE A 14 -39.77 32.01 0.54
N VAL A 15 -39.19 33.03 1.19
CA VAL A 15 -37.73 33.13 1.38
C VAL A 15 -37.20 31.95 2.20
N VAL A 16 -37.87 31.58 3.28
CA VAL A 16 -37.48 30.44 4.12
C VAL A 16 -37.60 29.11 3.35
N LEU A 17 -38.70 28.90 2.62
CA LEU A 17 -38.86 27.70 1.80
C LEU A 17 -37.81 27.58 0.70
N ALA A 18 -37.50 28.69 0.02
CA ALA A 18 -36.46 28.72 -1.00
C ALA A 18 -35.07 28.41 -0.40
N ALA A 19 -34.75 28.98 0.76
CA ALA A 19 -33.49 28.71 1.46
C ALA A 19 -33.35 27.24 1.88
N LEU A 20 -34.43 26.63 2.40
CA LEU A 20 -34.44 25.22 2.78
C LEU A 20 -34.32 24.29 1.57
N ALA A 21 -35.00 24.61 0.46
CA ALA A 21 -34.88 23.84 -0.78
C ALA A 21 -33.45 23.90 -1.34
N LEU A 22 -32.83 25.09 -1.35
CA LEU A 22 -31.43 25.25 -1.79
C LEU A 22 -30.45 24.49 -0.88
N ALA A 23 -30.65 24.55 0.44
CA ALA A 23 -29.85 23.78 1.38
C ALA A 23 -30.01 22.26 1.15
N GLY A 24 -31.23 21.78 0.93
CA GLY A 24 -31.51 20.38 0.63
C GLY A 24 -30.84 19.91 -0.67
N VAL A 25 -30.89 20.72 -1.72
CA VAL A 25 -30.19 20.44 -3.00
C VAL A 25 -28.68 20.43 -2.79
N LEU A 26 -28.13 21.36 -2.01
CA LEU A 26 -26.71 21.39 -1.67
C LEU A 26 -26.28 20.11 -0.93
N PHE A 27 -27.06 19.67 0.06
CA PHE A 27 -26.79 18.43 0.78
C PHE A 27 -26.90 17.20 -0.12
N ALA A 28 -27.86 17.15 -1.04
CA ALA A 28 -27.98 16.08 -2.01
C ALA A 28 -26.77 16.02 -2.97
N ILE A 29 -26.28 17.17 -3.44
CA ILE A 29 -25.08 17.24 -4.28
C ILE A 29 -23.84 16.77 -3.50
N LEU A 30 -23.66 17.24 -2.26
CA LEU A 30 -22.55 16.81 -1.40
C LEU A 30 -22.63 15.31 -1.10
N ALA A 31 -23.83 14.77 -0.87
CA ALA A 31 -24.02 13.34 -0.66
C ALA A 31 -23.60 12.52 -1.89
N ASN A 32 -23.94 12.95 -3.10
CA ASN A 32 -23.50 12.26 -4.32
C ASN A 32 -21.96 12.27 -4.45
N ILE A 33 -21.31 13.41 -4.22
CA ILE A 33 -19.83 13.53 -4.27
C ILE A 33 -19.16 12.59 -3.27
N VAL A 34 -19.70 12.53 -2.04
CA VAL A 34 -19.14 11.69 -0.97
C VAL A 34 -19.41 10.20 -1.23
N VAL A 35 -20.58 9.84 -1.79
CA VAL A 35 -20.94 8.44 -2.08
C VAL A 35 -20.18 7.87 -3.28
N ASP A 36 -19.86 8.67 -4.30
CA ASP A 36 -19.04 8.23 -5.45
C ASP A 36 -17.65 7.71 -5.02
N ASP A 37 -17.09 8.22 -3.92
CA ASP A 37 -15.85 7.73 -3.31
C ASP A 37 -16.02 6.37 -2.59
N PHE A 38 -17.24 6.07 -2.11
CA PHE A 38 -17.54 4.85 -1.34
C PHE A 38 -18.16 3.71 -2.17
N GLU A 39 -18.77 3.98 -3.32
CA GLU A 39 -19.45 2.98 -4.19
C GLU A 39 -18.48 2.20 -5.12
N GLN A 40 -17.18 2.54 -5.12
CA GLN A 40 -16.17 1.88 -5.97
C GLN A 40 -15.49 0.58 -5.47
N PRO A 41 -15.82 -0.08 -4.33
CA PRO A 41 -15.15 -1.35 -4.00
C PRO A 41 -15.48 -2.44 -5.03
N GLY A 42 -16.70 -2.45 -5.58
CA GLY A 42 -17.12 -3.42 -6.61
C GLY A 42 -16.45 -3.21 -7.96
N GLN A 43 -16.31 -1.96 -8.41
CA GLN A 43 -15.67 -1.64 -9.69
C GLN A 43 -14.16 -1.87 -9.63
N ARG A 44 -13.50 -1.51 -8.52
CA ARG A 44 -12.06 -1.79 -8.31
C ARG A 44 -11.78 -3.28 -8.22
N ALA A 45 -12.62 -4.06 -7.53
CA ALA A 45 -12.47 -5.51 -7.45
C ALA A 45 -12.59 -6.17 -8.84
N GLN A 46 -13.54 -5.73 -9.68
CA GLN A 46 -13.66 -6.23 -11.05
C GLN A 46 -12.49 -5.83 -11.95
N GLN A 47 -11.97 -4.61 -11.82
CA GLN A 47 -10.80 -4.16 -12.58
C GLN A 47 -9.55 -4.96 -12.21
N ILE A 48 -9.33 -5.23 -10.92
CA ILE A 48 -8.24 -6.07 -10.44
C ILE A 48 -8.38 -7.50 -10.98
N ALA A 49 -9.58 -8.09 -10.93
CA ALA A 49 -9.83 -9.43 -11.44
C ALA A 49 -9.56 -9.55 -12.96
N ARG A 50 -9.89 -8.52 -13.75
CA ARG A 50 -9.59 -8.48 -15.19
C ARG A 50 -8.09 -8.38 -15.47
N LEU A 51 -7.39 -7.48 -14.76
CA LEU A 51 -5.94 -7.34 -14.88
C LEU A 51 -5.21 -8.63 -14.47
N GLN A 52 -5.70 -9.32 -13.45
CA GLN A 52 -5.16 -10.61 -13.02
C GLN A 52 -5.38 -11.70 -14.07
N ALA A 53 -6.58 -11.78 -14.68
CA ALA A 53 -6.87 -12.75 -15.73
C ALA A 53 -6.00 -12.53 -16.98
N GLU A 54 -5.74 -11.28 -17.35
CA GLU A 54 -4.87 -10.91 -18.47
C GLU A 54 -3.40 -11.29 -18.19
N LEU A 55 -2.89 -10.98 -16.99
CA LEU A 55 -1.54 -11.36 -16.57
C LEU A 55 -1.35 -12.88 -16.43
N GLN A 56 -2.39 -13.61 -16.03
CA GLN A 56 -2.34 -15.08 -15.92
C GLN A 56 -2.34 -15.75 -17.30
N ALA A 57 -3.07 -15.21 -18.27
CA ALA A 57 -3.07 -15.71 -19.64
C ALA A 57 -1.71 -15.51 -20.32
N GLU A 58 -1.04 -14.39 -20.05
CA GLU A 58 0.34 -14.13 -20.51
C GLU A 58 1.33 -15.15 -19.91
N ARG A 59 1.15 -15.54 -18.64
CA ARG A 59 2.05 -16.45 -17.90
C ARG A 59 1.84 -17.94 -18.16
N MET A 60 0.71 -18.36 -18.76
CA MET A 60 0.43 -19.78 -19.05
C MET A 60 0.90 -20.22 -20.46
N GLN A 61 2.03 -19.70 -20.92
CA GLN A 61 2.72 -20.34 -22.04
C GLN A 61 3.63 -21.46 -21.49
N PRO A 62 3.59 -22.68 -22.08
CA PRO A 62 4.31 -23.82 -21.52
C PRO A 62 5.82 -23.60 -21.62
N VAL A 63 6.47 -23.43 -20.47
CA VAL A 63 7.94 -23.39 -20.36
C VAL A 63 8.47 -24.78 -20.04
N GLY A 64 8.93 -25.48 -21.09
CA GLY A 64 9.95 -26.53 -20.99
C GLY A 64 9.54 -27.90 -20.44
N GLN A 65 9.78 -28.95 -21.23
CA GLN A 65 9.68 -30.34 -20.77
C GLN A 65 10.84 -30.68 -19.82
N VAL A 66 10.51 -31.29 -18.69
CA VAL A 66 11.47 -31.71 -17.67
C VAL A 66 12.20 -32.98 -18.13
N ASN A 67 13.50 -32.86 -18.42
CA ASN A 67 14.40 -34.02 -18.51
C ASN A 67 15.11 -34.16 -17.17
N THR A 68 14.90 -35.29 -16.50
CA THR A 68 15.57 -35.68 -15.26
C THR A 68 16.94 -36.28 -15.57
N THR A 69 18.04 -35.59 -15.24
CA THR A 69 19.32 -36.21 -14.85
C THR A 69 20.23 -35.18 -14.17
N ASP A 70 20.63 -35.51 -12.95
CA ASP A 70 21.78 -35.14 -12.11
C ASP A 70 22.65 -33.87 -12.33
N GLU A 71 22.88 -33.24 -11.17
CA GLU A 71 24.06 -32.51 -10.68
C GLU A 71 24.35 -31.06 -11.12
N SER A 72 24.26 -30.18 -10.11
CA SER A 72 24.84 -28.83 -9.96
C SER A 72 24.27 -27.64 -10.76
N ALA A 73 24.01 -26.61 -9.95
CA ALA A 73 24.00 -25.18 -10.24
C ALA A 73 22.69 -24.52 -10.74
N THR A 74 22.12 -23.77 -9.78
CA THR A 74 21.66 -22.37 -9.89
C THR A 74 20.38 -22.03 -10.64
N ALA A 75 19.61 -21.14 -9.98
CA ALA A 75 18.44 -20.40 -10.45
C ALA A 75 17.12 -21.19 -10.53
N ALA A 76 16.67 -21.70 -9.39
CA ALA A 76 15.24 -21.94 -9.18
C ALA A 76 14.70 -20.85 -8.23
N GLY A 77 13.91 -19.91 -8.77
CA GLY A 77 13.02 -19.08 -7.94
C GLY A 77 12.87 -17.59 -8.27
N GLU A 78 13.36 -17.07 -9.40
CA GLU A 78 13.20 -15.64 -9.72
C GLU A 78 11.82 -15.26 -10.28
N SER A 79 10.96 -16.22 -10.64
CA SER A 79 9.68 -15.92 -11.31
C SER A 79 8.48 -15.68 -10.38
N ASP A 80 8.60 -15.92 -9.07
CA ASP A 80 7.52 -15.75 -8.08
C ASP A 80 7.90 -14.92 -6.83
N ALA A 81 9.15 -14.48 -6.70
CA ALA A 81 9.58 -13.66 -5.57
C ALA A 81 9.04 -12.21 -5.71
N ARG A 82 8.44 -11.67 -4.64
CA ARG A 82 8.00 -10.27 -4.61
C ARG A 82 9.22 -9.36 -4.66
N SER A 83 9.06 -8.21 -5.32
CA SER A 83 10.07 -7.15 -5.27
C SER A 83 10.25 -6.61 -3.85
N GLY A 84 11.42 -6.05 -3.54
CA GLY A 84 11.68 -5.41 -2.25
C GLY A 84 10.65 -4.35 -1.87
N GLU A 85 10.22 -3.52 -2.83
CA GLU A 85 9.15 -2.54 -2.62
C GLU A 85 7.82 -3.18 -2.21
N GLN A 86 7.44 -4.27 -2.88
CA GLN A 86 6.20 -4.99 -2.56
C GLN A 86 6.25 -5.61 -1.17
N VAL A 87 7.39 -6.22 -0.80
CA VAL A 87 7.59 -6.79 0.54
C VAL A 87 7.51 -5.70 1.60
N VAL A 88 8.18 -4.57 1.38
CA VAL A 88 8.16 -3.42 2.29
C VAL A 88 6.74 -2.90 2.50
N LYS A 89 5.97 -2.76 1.41
CA LYS A 89 4.58 -2.28 1.47
C LYS A 89 3.63 -3.26 2.17
N GLN A 90 3.86 -4.57 2.02
CA GLN A 90 2.95 -5.59 2.55
C GLN A 90 3.28 -5.99 3.99
N VAL A 91 4.56 -5.97 4.37
CA VAL A 91 5.06 -6.57 5.62
C VAL A 91 5.75 -5.53 6.49
N CYS A 92 6.70 -4.77 5.95
CA CYS A 92 7.61 -3.96 6.77
C CYS A 92 7.04 -2.59 7.15
N SER A 93 6.15 -2.01 6.33
CA SER A 93 5.70 -0.62 6.48
C SER A 93 4.90 -0.36 7.75
N ALA A 94 4.25 -1.39 8.30
CA ALA A 94 3.45 -1.28 9.53
C ALA A 94 4.27 -0.71 10.70
N CYS A 95 5.54 -1.11 10.80
CA CYS A 95 6.43 -0.63 11.86
C CYS A 95 7.39 0.47 11.36
N HIS A 96 7.95 0.31 10.16
CA HIS A 96 9.03 1.18 9.68
C HIS A 96 8.55 2.50 9.05
N THR A 97 7.26 2.69 8.78
CA THR A 97 6.74 4.01 8.35
C THR A 97 6.48 4.92 9.53
N ALA A 98 5.92 4.36 10.63
CA ALA A 98 5.49 5.10 11.81
C ALA A 98 6.50 5.05 12.98
N GLN A 99 7.71 4.49 12.75
CA GLN A 99 8.72 4.27 13.79
C GLN A 99 8.18 3.54 15.03
N PHE A 100 7.26 2.60 14.82
CA PHE A 100 6.63 1.88 15.92
C PHE A 100 7.69 1.12 16.72
N MET A 101 7.66 1.23 18.05
CA MET A 101 8.63 0.60 18.96
C MET A 101 10.10 0.97 18.66
N ASN A 102 10.36 2.19 18.18
CA ASN A 102 11.66 2.69 17.74
C ASN A 102 12.24 1.95 16.52
N ALA A 103 11.37 1.42 15.64
CA ALA A 103 11.79 0.89 14.35
C ALA A 103 12.42 2.01 13.49
N PRO A 104 13.55 1.75 12.80
CA PRO A 104 14.18 2.75 11.94
C PRO A 104 13.25 3.12 10.77
N GLN A 105 13.07 4.41 10.52
CA GLN A 105 12.17 4.90 9.49
C GLN A 105 12.72 4.66 8.09
N ILE A 106 11.87 4.19 7.19
CA ILE A 106 12.21 4.02 5.77
C ILE A 106 12.73 5.36 5.20
N GLY A 107 13.92 5.36 4.61
CA GLY A 107 14.52 6.57 4.02
C GLY A 107 15.20 7.53 5.01
N ASN A 108 15.16 7.26 6.32
CA ASN A 108 15.87 8.10 7.29
C ASN A 108 17.38 7.75 7.35
N LYS A 109 18.19 8.51 6.60
CA LYS A 109 19.65 8.33 6.54
C LYS A 109 20.32 8.30 7.91
N ALA A 110 19.89 9.13 8.86
CA ALA A 110 20.55 9.24 10.17
C ALA A 110 20.35 7.97 11.02
N GLU A 111 19.18 7.35 10.91
CA GLU A 111 18.86 6.10 11.61
C GLU A 111 19.47 4.87 10.94
N TRP A 112 19.60 4.89 9.62
CA TRP A 112 20.17 3.78 8.85
C TRP A 112 21.70 3.80 8.76
N ALA A 113 22.35 4.97 8.80
CA ALA A 113 23.82 5.08 8.72
C ALA A 113 24.60 4.22 9.72
N PRO A 114 24.27 4.16 11.03
CA PRO A 114 24.98 3.25 11.95
C PRO A 114 24.67 1.78 11.69
N ARG A 115 23.49 1.46 11.13
CA ARG A 115 23.03 0.08 10.88
C ARG A 115 23.62 -0.50 9.61
N ALA A 116 23.75 0.33 8.57
CA ALA A 116 24.36 -0.04 7.31
C ALA A 116 25.81 -0.51 7.47
N LYS A 117 26.51 -0.05 8.51
CA LYS A 117 27.88 -0.50 8.83
C LYS A 117 28.00 -1.99 9.17
N GLU A 118 26.90 -2.61 9.58
CA GLU A 118 26.86 -4.05 9.86
C GLU A 118 26.82 -4.89 8.57
N GLY A 119 26.52 -4.26 7.43
CA GLY A 119 26.41 -4.90 6.11
C GLY A 119 25.07 -5.61 5.87
N LEU A 120 24.81 -5.90 4.59
CA LEU A 120 23.55 -6.52 4.14
C LEU A 120 23.29 -7.88 4.81
N ASP A 121 24.32 -8.72 4.98
CA ASP A 121 24.17 -10.08 5.52
C ASP A 121 23.73 -10.08 6.98
N THR A 122 24.31 -9.21 7.80
CA THR A 122 23.95 -9.06 9.21
C THR A 122 22.52 -8.54 9.35
N LEU A 123 22.15 -7.53 8.55
CA LEU A 123 20.79 -7.00 8.53
C LEU A 123 19.78 -8.07 8.09
N THR A 124 20.10 -8.85 7.07
CA THR A 124 19.26 -9.95 6.59
C THR A 124 19.03 -10.99 7.68
N THR A 125 20.10 -11.36 8.40
CA THR A 125 20.03 -12.30 9.51
C THR A 125 19.13 -11.77 10.63
N HIS A 126 19.28 -10.50 11.01
CA HIS A 126 18.44 -9.86 12.02
C HIS A 126 16.95 -9.82 11.63
N VAL A 127 16.63 -9.61 10.36
CA VAL A 127 15.24 -9.62 9.88
C VAL A 127 14.65 -11.03 9.92
N LEU A 128 15.41 -12.04 9.49
CA LEU A 128 14.95 -13.43 9.46
C LEU A 128 14.76 -13.99 10.88
N GLN A 129 15.72 -13.76 11.77
CA GLN A 129 15.73 -14.31 13.13
C GLN A 129 15.04 -13.43 14.17
N GLY A 130 14.73 -12.18 13.81
CA GLY A 130 14.27 -11.16 14.74
C GLY A 130 15.43 -10.52 15.51
N PHE A 131 15.29 -9.23 15.84
CA PHE A 131 16.30 -8.48 16.57
C PHE A 131 15.67 -7.35 17.39
N GLY A 132 15.94 -7.32 18.70
CA GLY A 132 15.35 -6.35 19.62
C GLY A 132 13.82 -6.44 19.63
N ASN A 133 13.14 -5.35 19.24
CA ASN A 133 11.69 -5.28 19.14
C ASN A 133 11.14 -5.79 17.79
N MET A 134 12.00 -6.12 16.82
CA MET A 134 11.58 -6.62 15.51
C MET A 134 11.32 -8.13 15.57
N PRO A 135 10.09 -8.61 15.28
CA PRO A 135 9.79 -10.04 15.30
C PRO A 135 10.44 -10.76 14.11
N PRO A 136 10.74 -12.08 14.25
CA PRO A 136 11.28 -12.88 13.17
C PRO A 136 10.36 -12.88 11.94
N GLN A 137 10.93 -12.68 10.76
CA GLN A 137 10.19 -12.76 9.48
C GLN A 137 10.43 -14.07 8.73
N SER A 138 11.20 -14.99 9.31
CA SER A 138 11.36 -16.34 8.75
C SER A 138 9.99 -17.01 8.57
N GLY A 139 9.69 -17.46 7.36
CA GLY A 139 8.46 -18.18 7.02
C GLY A 139 7.32 -17.32 6.43
N SER A 140 7.38 -16.00 6.57
CA SER A 140 6.46 -15.06 5.88
C SER A 140 7.09 -14.41 4.64
N VAL A 141 8.42 -14.28 4.63
CA VAL A 141 9.22 -13.66 3.58
C VAL A 141 10.46 -14.54 3.34
N SER A 142 10.82 -14.75 2.07
CA SER A 142 12.04 -15.49 1.74
C SER A 142 13.29 -14.65 2.00
N GLU A 143 14.46 -15.29 2.15
CA GLU A 143 15.73 -14.57 2.35
C GLU A 143 16.05 -13.61 1.19
N ALA A 144 15.75 -14.00 -0.05
CA ALA A 144 15.93 -13.14 -1.23
C ALA A 144 14.99 -11.92 -1.19
N GLU A 145 13.73 -12.12 -0.79
CA GLU A 145 12.76 -11.04 -0.60
C GLU A 145 13.16 -10.09 0.54
N VAL A 146 13.77 -10.62 1.62
CA VAL A 146 14.31 -9.82 2.72
C VAL A 146 15.49 -8.96 2.26
N ARG A 147 16.45 -9.54 1.53
CA ARG A 147 17.58 -8.77 0.98
C ARG A 147 17.10 -7.62 0.10
N ALA A 148 16.21 -7.92 -0.85
CA ALA A 148 15.63 -6.90 -1.72
C ALA A 148 14.86 -5.81 -0.94
N ALA A 149 14.17 -6.19 0.15
CA ALA A 149 13.48 -5.24 1.01
C ALA A 149 14.45 -4.31 1.75
N ILE A 150 15.56 -4.85 2.26
CA ILE A 150 16.61 -4.07 2.95
C ILE A 150 17.27 -3.10 1.98
N GLU A 151 17.69 -3.57 0.80
CA GLU A 151 18.23 -2.73 -0.27
C GLU A 151 17.25 -1.61 -0.66
N TYR A 152 15.96 -1.92 -0.79
CA TYR A 152 14.96 -0.89 -1.06
C TYR A 152 14.88 0.13 0.08
N MET A 153 14.77 -0.31 1.34
CA MET A 153 14.61 0.60 2.48
C MET A 153 15.83 1.46 2.76
N VAL A 154 17.03 0.94 2.49
CA VAL A 154 18.31 1.58 2.77
C VAL A 154 18.92 2.15 1.50
N GLU A 155 19.38 1.35 0.55
CA GLU A 155 20.08 1.86 -0.63
C GLU A 155 19.18 2.76 -1.49
N ASN A 156 18.00 2.28 -1.89
CA ASN A 156 17.14 3.04 -2.80
C ASN A 156 16.59 4.32 -2.14
N LYS A 157 16.14 4.24 -0.87
CA LYS A 157 15.54 5.40 -0.18
C LYS A 157 16.53 6.32 0.52
N THR A 158 17.68 5.81 0.95
CA THR A 158 18.68 6.61 1.68
C THR A 158 19.93 6.90 0.85
N GLY A 159 20.22 6.12 -0.20
CA GLY A 159 21.45 6.22 -0.99
C GLY A 159 22.72 5.75 -0.27
N ILE A 160 22.58 5.03 0.84
CA ILE A 160 23.69 4.42 1.58
C ILE A 160 23.93 3.02 0.99
N ASP A 161 25.14 2.76 0.51
CA ASP A 161 25.57 1.45 0.00
C ASP A 161 25.69 0.43 1.14
N LEU A 162 25.18 -0.80 0.92
CA LEU A 162 25.23 -1.90 1.90
C LEU A 162 26.28 -2.97 1.55
N ASN A 163 27.02 -2.79 0.45
CA ASN A 163 28.10 -3.67 -0.01
C ASN A 163 29.50 -3.21 0.42
#